data_AF-A0A972MLL4-F1
#
_entry.id   AF-A0A972MLL4-F1
#
_cell.length_a   1.000
_cell.length_b   1.000
_cell.length_c   1.000
_cell.angle_alpha   90.00
_cell.angle_beta   90.00
_cell.angle_gamma   90.00
#
_symmetry.space_group_name_H-M   'P 1'
#
loop_
_entity.id
_entity.type
_entity.pdbx_description
1 polymer ?
#
loop_
_entity_poly.entity_id
_entity_poly.type
_entity_poly.pdbx_seq_one_letter_code
_entity_poly.pdbx_strand_id
1 'polypeptide(L)'
;MKLIVKILYLLTAVVIALWVVPNYLEYTKNRDIYHIKMKSLEDLDRREIPSDAKSFHTELFKEEMRGYFSEVKNINVNVVSIPNSKYEVRVLFPKKYLDNFLRILRDTPLNFNIYLNDEIVYKQSNRIVEAKFIVTPY
;
A
#
# COMPACT_ATOMS: atom_id res chain seq x y z
N MET A 1 36.48 -27.48 44.48
CA MET A 1 36.80 -26.31 43.64
C MET A 1 36.47 -26.49 42.15
N LYS A 2 36.84 -27.61 41.49
CA LYS A 2 36.57 -27.82 40.05
C LYS A 2 35.10 -27.99 39.63
N LEU A 3 34.22 -28.47 40.53
CA LEU A 3 32.81 -28.73 40.23
C LEU A 3 32.00 -27.42 40.10
N ILE A 4 32.22 -26.47 41.01
CA ILE A 4 31.53 -25.17 41.03
C ILE A 4 31.86 -24.36 39.78
N VAL A 5 33.12 -24.38 39.33
CA VAL A 5 33.55 -23.70 38.10
C VAL A 5 32.87 -24.30 36.86
N LYS A 6 32.75 -25.64 36.79
CA LYS A 6 32.03 -26.30 35.69
C LYS A 6 30.54 -25.94 35.65
N ILE A 7 29.89 -25.86 36.81
CA ILE A 7 28.48 -25.45 36.91
C ILE A 7 28.31 -23.99 36.47
N LEU A 8 29.25 -23.10 36.84
CA LEU A 8 29.24 -21.70 36.43
C LEU A 8 29.38 -21.52 34.90
N TYR A 9 30.24 -22.32 34.26
CA TYR A 9 30.39 -22.33 32.80
C TYR A 9 29.13 -22.85 32.10
N LEU A 10 28.49 -23.87 32.67
CA LEU A 10 27.26 -24.43 32.12
C LEU A 10 26.10 -23.43 32.22
N LEU A 11 25.99 -22.73 33.34
CA LEU A 11 25.02 -21.65 33.54
C LEU A 11 25.24 -20.48 32.58
N THR A 12 26.48 -20.03 32.38
CA THR A 12 26.78 -18.96 31.42
C THR A 12 26.50 -19.39 29.98
N ALA A 13 26.82 -20.62 29.59
CA ALA A 13 26.48 -21.15 28.27
C ALA A 13 24.96 -21.18 28.02
N VAL A 14 24.18 -21.58 29.04
CA VAL A 14 22.71 -21.60 28.96
C VAL A 14 22.13 -20.19 28.84
N VAL A 15 22.65 -19.22 29.61
CA VAL A 15 22.19 -17.82 29.53
C VAL A 15 22.49 -17.21 28.17
N ILE A 16 23.67 -17.46 27.61
CA ILE A 16 24.04 -17.00 26.26
C ILE A 16 23.14 -17.66 25.21
N ALA A 17 22.90 -18.97 25.29
CA ALA A 17 22.03 -19.67 24.36
C ALA A 17 20.58 -19.14 24.42
N LEU A 18 20.05 -18.92 25.64
CA LEU A 18 18.70 -18.36 25.83
C LEU A 18 18.57 -16.92 25.33
N TRP A 19 19.67 -16.15 25.26
CA TRP A 19 19.63 -14.78 24.75
C TRP A 19 19.87 -14.70 23.24
N VAL A 20 20.87 -15.43 22.73
CA VAL A 20 21.33 -15.30 21.35
C VAL A 20 20.39 -15.99 20.36
N VAL A 21 19.87 -17.17 20.71
CA VAL A 21 19.00 -17.95 19.82
C VAL A 21 17.70 -17.21 19.46
N PRO A 22 16.91 -16.68 20.42
CA PRO A 22 15.68 -15.97 20.07
C PRO A 22 15.96 -14.68 19.29
N ASN A 23 16.99 -13.91 19.64
CA ASN A 23 17.36 -12.69 18.92
C ASN A 23 17.79 -12.98 17.46
N TYR A 24 18.52 -14.07 17.24
CA TYR A 24 18.91 -14.47 15.89
C TYR A 24 17.69 -14.89 15.04
N LEU A 25 16.77 -15.68 15.62
CA LEU A 25 15.52 -16.07 14.95
C LEU A 25 14.64 -14.87 14.60
N GLU A 26 14.55 -13.88 15.49
CA GLU A 26 13.79 -12.66 15.26
C GLU A 26 14.43 -11.78 14.18
N TYR A 27 15.76 -11.68 14.18
CA TYR A 27 16.52 -10.99 13.14
C TYR A 27 16.31 -11.63 11.75
N THR A 28 16.39 -12.96 11.64
CA THR A 28 16.17 -13.64 10.36
C THR A 28 14.73 -13.48 9.88
N LYS A 29 13.75 -13.59 10.78
CA LYS A 29 12.34 -13.39 10.45
C LYS A 29 12.06 -11.98 9.94
N ASN A 30 12.64 -10.96 10.58
CA ASN A 30 12.51 -9.57 10.15
C ASN A 30 13.19 -9.30 8.82
N ARG A 31 14.35 -9.92 8.58
CA ARG A 31 15.07 -9.83 7.30
C ARG A 31 14.27 -10.44 6.15
N ASP A 32 13.64 -11.60 6.37
CA ASP A 32 12.80 -12.25 5.36
C ASP A 32 11.56 -11.42 5.04
N ILE A 33 10.90 -10.85 6.05
CA ILE A 33 9.77 -9.92 5.85
C ILE A 33 10.21 -8.69 5.05
N TYR A 34 11.39 -8.15 5.35
CA TYR A 34 11.93 -7.00 4.64
C TYR A 34 12.22 -7.33 3.17
N HIS A 35 12.83 -8.49 2.89
CA HIS A 35 13.06 -8.94 1.51
C HIS A 35 11.76 -9.21 0.75
N ILE A 36 10.75 -9.82 1.39
CA ILE A 36 9.44 -10.04 0.76
C ILE A 36 8.78 -8.70 0.40
N LYS A 37 8.83 -7.72 1.32
CA LYS A 37 8.29 -6.38 1.06
C LYS A 37 9.06 -5.67 -0.05
N MET A 38 10.39 -5.73 -0.04
CA MET A 38 11.22 -5.12 -1.08
C MET A 38 10.94 -5.76 -2.44
N LYS A 39 10.86 -7.09 -2.52
CA LYS A 39 10.52 -7.80 -3.75
C LYS A 39 9.11 -7.45 -4.23
N SER A 40 8.15 -7.32 -3.33
CA SER A 40 6.81 -6.87 -3.71
C SER A 40 6.80 -5.45 -4.25
N LEU A 41 7.65 -4.56 -3.73
CA LEU A 41 7.80 -3.19 -4.25
C LEU A 41 8.49 -3.19 -5.62
N GLU A 42 9.54 -4.00 -5.81
CA GLU A 42 10.21 -4.16 -7.11
C GLU A 42 9.28 -4.80 -8.16
N ASP A 43 8.47 -5.79 -7.77
CA ASP A 43 7.48 -6.41 -8.67
C ASP A 43 6.34 -5.44 -9.02
N LEU A 44 5.97 -4.51 -8.12
CA LEU A 44 5.01 -3.44 -8.41
C LEU A 44 5.59 -2.41 -9.38
N ASP A 45 6.87 -2.07 -9.24
CA ASP A 45 7.61 -1.10 -10.06
C ASP A 45 7.97 -1.65 -11.45
N ARG A 46 8.18 -2.97 -11.55
CA ARG A 46 8.47 -3.69 -12.80
C ARG A 46 7.23 -4.11 -13.61
N ARG A 47 6.02 -3.74 -13.20
CA ARG A 47 4.85 -3.97 -14.06
C ARG A 47 5.03 -3.11 -15.31
N GLU A 48 5.48 -3.73 -16.39
CA GLU A 48 5.38 -3.18 -17.74
C GLU A 48 3.98 -2.59 -17.88
N ILE A 49 3.89 -1.31 -18.25
CA ILE A 49 2.63 -0.68 -18.59
C ILE A 49 1.96 -1.62 -19.59
N PRO A 50 0.81 -2.22 -19.26
CA PRO A 50 0.15 -3.14 -20.18
C PRO A 50 -0.01 -2.44 -21.53
N SER A 51 0.29 -3.10 -22.66
CA SER A 51 0.10 -2.49 -23.99
C SER A 51 -1.33 -2.00 -24.22
N ASP A 52 -2.26 -2.50 -23.42
CA ASP A 52 -3.69 -2.25 -23.48
C ASP A 52 -4.16 -1.20 -22.45
N ALA A 53 -3.22 -0.53 -21.74
CA ALA A 53 -3.57 0.53 -20.79
C ALA A 53 -4.26 1.69 -21.52
N LYS A 54 -5.42 2.11 -21.02
CA LYS A 54 -6.19 3.19 -21.62
C LYS A 54 -5.47 4.51 -21.39
N SER A 55 -5.49 5.39 -22.39
CA SER A 55 -5.06 6.77 -22.18
C SER A 55 -5.97 7.47 -21.16
N PHE A 56 -5.37 8.27 -20.27
CA PHE A 56 -6.13 8.99 -19.27
C PHE A 56 -7.05 10.03 -19.92
N HIS A 57 -8.35 9.90 -19.68
CA HIS A 57 -9.36 10.88 -20.05
C HIS A 57 -10.28 11.11 -18.87
N THR A 58 -10.50 12.38 -18.51
CA THR A 58 -11.20 12.76 -17.27
C THR A 58 -12.58 12.10 -17.11
N GLU A 59 -13.38 12.06 -18.16
CA GLU A 59 -14.74 11.49 -18.10
C GLU A 59 -14.73 9.95 -18.07
N LEU A 60 -13.87 9.30 -18.86
CA LEU A 60 -13.68 7.84 -18.81
C LEU A 60 -13.20 7.39 -17.43
N PHE A 61 -12.26 8.13 -16.84
CA PHE A 61 -11.77 7.86 -15.49
C PHE A 61 -12.88 8.00 -14.44
N LYS A 62 -13.70 9.07 -14.52
CA LYS A 62 -14.85 9.25 -13.61
C LYS A 62 -15.85 8.10 -13.74
N GLU A 63 -16.15 7.68 -14.96
CA GLU A 63 -17.09 6.60 -15.24
C GLU A 63 -16.58 5.26 -14.69
N GLU A 64 -15.32 4.92 -14.95
CA GLU A 64 -14.72 3.67 -14.46
C GLU A 64 -14.62 3.67 -12.92
N MET A 65 -14.22 4.80 -12.32
CA MET A 65 -14.23 4.97 -10.87
C MET A 65 -15.62 4.82 -10.26
N ARG A 66 -16.68 5.33 -10.91
CA ARG A 66 -18.06 5.10 -10.46
C ARG A 66 -18.49 3.64 -10.63
N GLY A 67 -18.05 2.98 -11.71
CA GLY A 67 -18.34 1.58 -12.00
C GLY A 67 -17.88 0.63 -10.89
N TYR A 68 -16.72 0.89 -10.30
CA TYR A 68 -16.20 0.12 -9.16
C TYR A 68 -17.09 0.17 -7.90
N PHE A 69 -18.00 1.13 -7.84
CA PHE A 69 -18.94 1.26 -6.76
C PHE A 69 -20.39 1.33 -7.26
N SER A 70 -20.68 0.61 -8.34
CA SER A 70 -22.02 0.51 -8.95
C SER A 70 -23.15 0.17 -7.96
N GLU A 71 -22.84 -0.51 -6.85
CA GLU A 71 -23.78 -0.80 -5.76
C GLU A 71 -24.14 0.41 -4.88
N VAL A 72 -23.48 1.56 -5.07
CA VAL A 72 -23.59 2.73 -4.21
C VAL A 72 -24.16 3.91 -4.99
N LYS A 73 -25.39 4.29 -4.64
CA LYS A 73 -26.12 5.37 -5.32
C LYS A 73 -25.53 6.78 -5.13
N ASN A 74 -24.68 7.00 -4.12
CA ASN A 74 -24.21 8.33 -3.71
C ASN A 74 -22.68 8.44 -3.76
N ILE A 75 -22.08 8.12 -4.90
CA ILE A 75 -20.65 8.34 -5.11
C ILE A 75 -20.42 9.53 -6.00
N ASN A 76 -19.59 10.43 -5.49
CA ASN A 76 -19.20 11.62 -6.20
C ASN A 76 -17.70 11.52 -6.47
N VAL A 77 -17.36 11.41 -7.76
CA VAL A 77 -16.00 11.48 -8.26
C VAL A 77 -15.87 12.83 -8.96
N ASN A 78 -15.06 13.71 -8.39
CA ASN A 78 -14.69 14.98 -8.99
C ASN A 78 -13.23 14.92 -9.44
N VAL A 79 -12.95 15.42 -10.64
CA VAL A 79 -11.61 15.46 -11.20
C VAL A 79 -11.40 16.86 -11.74
N VAL A 80 -10.39 17.54 -11.22
CA VAL A 80 -10.07 18.93 -11.55
C VAL A 80 -8.65 18.96 -12.10
N SER A 81 -8.47 19.54 -13.29
CA SER A 81 -7.14 19.77 -13.85
C SER A 81 -6.39 20.79 -13.00
N ILE A 82 -5.12 20.50 -12.72
CA ILE A 82 -4.19 21.37 -12.02
C ILE A 82 -2.92 21.58 -12.89
N PRO A 83 -2.09 22.59 -12.63
CA PRO A 83 -0.91 22.88 -13.46
C PRO A 83 0.03 21.66 -13.63
N ASN A 84 0.79 21.67 -14.73
CA ASN A 84 1.75 20.62 -15.11
C ASN A 84 1.12 19.28 -15.50
N SER A 85 0.02 19.30 -16.25
CA SER A 85 -0.66 18.09 -16.74
C SER A 85 -1.08 17.12 -15.63
N LYS A 86 -1.36 17.66 -14.44
CA LYS A 86 -1.78 16.89 -13.28
C LYS A 86 -3.29 17.05 -13.07
N TYR A 87 -3.90 16.10 -12.39
CA TYR A 87 -5.32 16.15 -12.06
C TYR A 87 -5.52 15.82 -10.59
N GLU A 88 -6.25 16.68 -9.89
CA GLU A 88 -6.70 16.44 -8.54
C GLU A 88 -8.01 15.65 -8.59
N VAL A 89 -8.00 14.46 -8.01
CA VAL A 89 -9.17 13.59 -7.90
C VAL A 89 -9.68 13.65 -6.47
N ARG A 90 -10.99 13.85 -6.32
CA ARG A 90 -11.72 13.74 -5.06
C ARG A 90 -12.82 12.71 -5.19
N VAL A 91 -12.81 11.71 -4.31
CA VAL A 91 -13.81 10.64 -4.27
C VAL A 91 -14.51 10.65 -2.92
N LEU A 92 -15.83 10.77 -2.94
CA LEU A 92 -16.70 10.68 -1.77
C LEU A 92 -17.41 9.32 -1.80
N PHE A 93 -17.18 8.48 -0.80
CA PHE A 93 -17.78 7.14 -0.72
C PHE A 93 -18.08 6.72 0.74
N PRO A 94 -19.00 5.76 0.97
CA PRO A 94 -19.29 5.25 2.30
C PRO A 94 -18.09 4.51 2.91
N LYS A 95 -17.81 4.72 4.20
CA LYS A 95 -16.65 4.14 4.92
C LYS A 95 -16.52 2.61 4.79
N LYS A 96 -17.65 1.90 4.66
CA LYS A 96 -17.66 0.43 4.47
C LYS A 96 -16.96 -0.05 3.20
N TYR A 97 -16.68 0.84 2.24
CA TYR A 97 -15.98 0.51 0.99
C TYR A 97 -14.51 0.97 0.96
N LEU A 98 -13.95 1.36 2.10
CA LEU A 98 -12.55 1.81 2.18
C LEU A 98 -11.58 0.73 1.65
N ASP A 99 -11.77 -0.53 2.05
CA ASP A 99 -10.89 -1.61 1.60
C ASP A 99 -10.99 -1.86 0.09
N ASN A 100 -12.20 -1.74 -0.47
CA ASN A 100 -12.41 -1.82 -1.93
C ASN A 100 -11.73 -0.65 -2.64
N PHE A 101 -11.85 0.57 -2.11
CA PHE A 101 -11.19 1.75 -2.64
C PHE A 101 -9.65 1.62 -2.67
N LEU A 102 -9.06 1.05 -1.61
CA LEU A 102 -7.62 0.81 -1.57
C LEU A 102 -7.17 -0.20 -2.64
N ARG A 103 -7.98 -1.23 -2.91
CA ARG A 103 -7.71 -2.18 -4.02
C ARG A 103 -7.81 -1.50 -5.38
N ILE A 104 -8.85 -0.69 -5.58
CA ILE A 104 -9.05 0.07 -6.83
C ILE A 104 -7.85 0.98 -7.10
N LEU A 105 -7.41 1.75 -6.10
CA LEU A 105 -6.25 2.63 -6.23
C LEU A 105 -4.97 1.90 -6.65
N ARG A 106 -4.77 0.66 -6.20
CA ARG A 106 -3.61 -0.16 -6.59
C ARG A 106 -3.67 -0.58 -8.06
N ASP A 107 -4.87 -0.80 -8.60
CA ASP A 107 -5.06 -1.37 -9.94
C ASP A 107 -5.28 -0.28 -11.00
N THR A 108 -5.80 0.89 -10.59
CA THR A 108 -6.06 2.06 -11.45
C THR A 108 -4.85 2.54 -12.26
N PRO A 109 -3.62 2.68 -11.71
CA PRO A 109 -2.48 3.18 -12.48
C PRO A 109 -2.09 2.24 -13.62
N LEU A 110 -2.36 0.93 -13.48
CA LEU A 110 -2.12 -0.08 -14.52
C LEU A 110 -3.17 0.02 -15.65
N ASN A 111 -4.41 0.34 -15.29
CA ASN A 111 -5.51 0.44 -16.26
C ASN A 111 -5.46 1.73 -17.09
N PHE A 112 -4.91 2.82 -16.52
CA PHE A 112 -5.00 4.16 -17.12
C PHE A 112 -3.68 4.83 -17.52
N ASN A 113 -2.56 4.10 -17.51
CA ASN A 113 -1.24 4.66 -17.78
C ASN A 113 -1.01 5.99 -17.02
N ILE A 114 -1.28 5.97 -15.72
CA ILE A 114 -1.14 7.14 -14.84
C ILE A 114 -0.21 6.84 -13.67
N TYR A 115 0.51 7.87 -13.24
CA TYR A 115 1.19 7.92 -11.96
C TYR A 115 0.24 8.48 -10.89
N LEU A 116 0.11 7.76 -9.78
CA LEU A 116 -0.57 8.23 -8.57
C LEU A 116 0.48 8.79 -7.61
N ASN A 117 0.29 10.03 -7.17
CA ASN A 117 1.16 10.61 -6.14
C ASN A 117 0.86 9.97 -4.77
N ASP A 118 1.89 9.75 -3.96
CA ASP A 118 1.80 9.01 -2.68
C ASP A 118 1.00 9.74 -1.58
N GLU A 119 0.69 11.02 -1.79
CA GLU A 119 -0.05 11.86 -0.85
C GLU A 119 -1.57 11.72 -1.02
N ILE A 120 -2.12 10.61 -0.53
CA ILE A 120 -3.58 10.43 -0.45
C ILE A 120 -4.09 10.97 0.89
N VAL A 121 -4.92 12.02 0.84
CA VAL A 121 -5.53 12.62 2.02
C VAL A 121 -6.92 12.05 2.24
N TYR A 122 -7.16 11.46 3.42
CA TYR A 122 -8.45 10.93 3.83
C TYR A 122 -9.10 11.84 4.88
N LYS A 123 -10.30 12.36 4.59
CA LYS A 123 -11.17 12.98 5.60
C LYS A 123 -12.33 12.05 5.89
N GLN A 124 -12.48 11.65 7.15
CA GLN A 124 -13.57 10.78 7.59
C GLN A 124 -14.61 11.59 8.34
N SER A 125 -15.89 11.42 8.00
CA SER A 125 -17.03 11.97 8.75
C SER A 125 -18.08 10.88 8.91
N ASN A 126 -18.37 10.46 10.15
CA ASN A 126 -19.30 9.40 10.61
C ASN A 126 -19.52 8.16 9.69
N ARG A 127 -20.02 8.33 8.47
CA ARG A 127 -20.32 7.27 7.50
C ARG A 127 -19.67 7.44 6.12
N ILE A 128 -19.01 8.57 5.84
CA ILE A 128 -18.45 8.93 4.53
C ILE A 128 -16.94 9.17 4.68
N VAL A 129 -16.21 8.78 3.64
CA VAL A 129 -14.79 9.07 3.44
C VAL A 129 -14.65 9.94 2.19
N GLU A 130 -13.93 11.05 2.34
CA GLU A 130 -13.42 11.83 1.22
C GLU A 130 -11.94 11.44 1.02
N ALA A 131 -11.62 10.87 -0.13
CA ALA A 131 -10.24 10.62 -0.53
C ALA A 131 -9.83 11.64 -1.59
N LYS A 132 -8.72 12.34 -1.35
CA LYS A 132 -8.12 13.30 -2.27
C LYS A 132 -6.73 12.83 -2.67
N PHE A 133 -6.45 12.79 -3.97
CA PHE A 133 -5.16 12.37 -4.51
C PHE A 133 -4.88 13.05 -5.86
N ILE A 134 -3.62 12.98 -6.32
CA ILE A 134 -3.19 13.56 -7.59
C ILE A 134 -2.82 12.44 -8.55
N VAL A 135 -3.30 12.55 -9.80
CA VAL A 135 -2.92 11.67 -10.91
C VAL A 135 -2.17 12.46 -11.97
N THR A 136 -1.15 11.84 -12.56
CA THR A 136 -0.36 12.38 -13.66
C THR A 136 -0.37 11.36 -14.80
N PRO A 137 -0.96 11.65 -15.97
CA PRO A 137 -0.84 10.79 -17.13
C PRO A 137 0.61 10.69 -17.60
N TYR A 138 1.02 9.51 -18.07
CA TYR A 138 2.28 9.31 -18.78
C TYR A 138 2.16 9.69 -20.26
#